data_AF-A0A9E2VSN9-F1
#
_entry.id   AF-A0A9E2VSN9-F1
#
_cell.length_a   1.000
_cell.length_b   1.000
_cell.length_c   1.000
_cell.angle_alpha   90.00
_cell.angle_beta   90.00
_cell.angle_gamma   90.00
#
_symmetry.space_group_name_H-M   'P 1'
#
loop_
_entity.id
_entity.type
_entity.pdbx_description
1 polymer ?
#
loop_
_entity_poly.entity_id
_entity_poly.type
_entity_poly.pdbx_seq_one_letter_code
_entity_poly.pdbx_strand_id
1 'polypeptide(L)'
;MSANSMTPRQAAVALVAAMPIGVSVQQLEEYGIEVTTEQAQAITQEVLSLNLFWIFAAIEAHIPQKYQSALSELVLDAMEAGWGTTVPVGPAAWTAYLNEWQVRRRQYSRLVEEGVSPLAVSAHAAELMEENQLVKEQERRNLLTLLIDFVPVDTYGQLLEDVG
;
A
#
# COMPACT_ATOMS: atom_id res chain seq x y z
N MET A 1 9.93 29.28 -12.88
CA MET A 1 9.03 29.30 -11.70
C MET A 1 7.77 28.56 -12.11
N SER A 2 7.68 27.27 -11.83
CA SER A 2 6.52 26.47 -12.24
C SER A 2 5.47 26.53 -11.14
N ALA A 3 4.31 27.11 -11.48
CA ALA A 3 3.24 27.51 -10.59
C ALA A 3 2.17 26.41 -10.40
N ASN A 4 2.60 25.19 -10.05
CA ASN A 4 1.69 24.09 -9.70
C ASN A 4 2.16 23.43 -8.38
N SER A 5 2.35 24.21 -7.32
CA SER A 5 2.57 23.64 -5.99
C SER A 5 1.27 22.97 -5.53
N MET A 6 1.29 21.66 -5.36
CA MET A 6 0.18 20.91 -4.81
C MET A 6 0.05 21.23 -3.32
N THR A 7 -1.15 21.54 -2.83
CA THR A 7 -1.36 21.70 -1.39
C THR A 7 -1.21 20.34 -0.68
N PRO A 8 -0.85 20.29 0.61
CA PRO A 8 -0.74 19.02 1.35
C PRO A 8 -2.00 18.14 1.28
N ARG A 9 -3.19 18.76 1.27
CA ARG A 9 -4.46 18.02 1.12
C ARG A 9 -4.62 17.42 -0.27
N GLN A 10 -4.23 18.15 -1.32
CA GLN A 10 -4.25 17.61 -2.68
C GLN A 10 -3.22 16.47 -2.84
N ALA A 11 -2.05 16.60 -2.22
CA ALA A 11 -1.02 15.57 -2.22
C ALA A 11 -1.51 14.29 -1.55
N ALA A 12 -2.14 14.39 -0.38
CA ALA A 12 -2.73 13.23 0.29
C ALA A 12 -3.77 12.52 -0.57
N VAL A 13 -4.68 13.27 -1.20
CA VAL A 13 -5.69 12.70 -2.11
C VAL A 13 -5.03 12.06 -3.34
N ALA A 14 -4.01 12.69 -3.91
CA ALA A 14 -3.30 12.14 -5.07
C ALA A 14 -2.53 10.85 -4.73
N LEU A 15 -1.88 10.80 -3.56
CA LEU A 15 -1.21 9.60 -3.06
C LEU A 15 -2.20 8.44 -2.89
N VAL A 16 -3.36 8.70 -2.30
CA VAL A 16 -4.40 7.68 -2.12
C VAL A 16 -4.98 7.24 -3.47
N ALA A 17 -5.20 8.17 -4.39
CA ALA A 17 -5.71 7.87 -5.73
C ALA A 17 -4.71 7.11 -6.62
N ALA A 18 -3.40 7.21 -6.33
CA ALA A 18 -2.36 6.48 -7.04
C ALA A 18 -2.25 5.00 -6.60
N MET A 19 -2.84 4.63 -5.45
CA MET A 19 -2.90 3.24 -5.04
C MET A 19 -3.84 2.44 -5.95
N PRO A 20 -3.56 1.15 -6.18
CA PRO A 20 -4.51 0.28 -6.85
C PRO A 20 -5.82 0.21 -6.06
N ILE A 21 -6.95 0.27 -6.78
CA ILE A 21 -8.31 0.26 -6.20
C ILE A 21 -8.62 -1.09 -5.51
N GLY A 22 -7.85 -2.13 -5.80
CA GLY A 22 -7.93 -3.46 -5.24
C GLY A 22 -7.55 -4.50 -6.28
N VAL A 23 -7.52 -5.77 -5.88
CA VAL A 23 -7.24 -6.88 -6.79
C VAL A 23 -8.48 -7.76 -6.92
N SER A 24 -9.01 -7.87 -8.14
CA SER A 24 -10.11 -8.78 -8.44
C SER A 24 -9.64 -10.23 -8.58
N VAL A 25 -10.55 -11.19 -8.39
CA VAL A 25 -10.29 -12.61 -8.67
C VAL A 25 -9.79 -12.82 -10.10
N GLN A 26 -10.42 -12.16 -11.08
CA GLN A 26 -10.02 -12.25 -12.48
C GLN A 26 -8.58 -11.75 -12.72
N GLN A 27 -8.19 -10.64 -12.08
CA GLN A 27 -6.80 -10.18 -12.16
C GLN A 27 -5.85 -11.17 -11.50
N LEU A 28 -6.20 -11.79 -10.37
CA LEU A 28 -5.36 -12.80 -9.73
C LEU A 28 -5.17 -14.03 -10.62
N GLU A 29 -6.24 -14.47 -11.30
CA GLU A 29 -6.19 -15.57 -12.26
C GLU A 29 -5.25 -15.27 -13.45
N GLU A 30 -5.17 -14.02 -13.91
CA GLU A 30 -4.24 -13.59 -14.98
C GLU A 30 -2.76 -13.76 -14.56
N TYR A 31 -2.46 -13.66 -13.27
CA TYR A 31 -1.14 -13.97 -12.72
C TYR A 31 -0.98 -15.46 -12.40
N GLY A 32 -2.00 -16.29 -12.61
CA GLY A 32 -2.00 -17.71 -12.26
C GLY A 32 -2.16 -17.96 -10.77
N ILE A 33 -2.98 -17.14 -10.09
CA ILE A 33 -3.31 -17.25 -8.67
C ILE A 33 -4.81 -17.56 -8.55
N GLU A 34 -5.14 -18.76 -8.07
CA GLU A 34 -6.53 -19.21 -7.93
C GLU A 34 -7.01 -19.00 -6.49
N VAL A 35 -7.96 -18.09 -6.31
CA VAL A 35 -8.45 -17.69 -4.98
C VAL A 35 -9.97 -17.54 -4.94
N THR A 36 -10.54 -17.62 -3.74
CA THR A 36 -11.93 -17.19 -3.51
C THR A 36 -12.06 -15.67 -3.50
N THR A 37 -13.29 -15.17 -3.56
CA THR A 37 -13.57 -13.74 -3.40
C THR A 37 -13.07 -13.21 -2.05
N GLU A 38 -13.23 -13.98 -0.97
CA GLU A 38 -12.77 -13.60 0.38
C GLU A 38 -11.24 -13.52 0.43
N GLN A 39 -10.54 -14.46 -0.20
CA GLN A 39 -9.08 -14.41 -0.33
C GLN A 39 -8.63 -13.21 -1.18
N ALA A 40 -9.31 -12.89 -2.28
CA ALA A 40 -9.01 -11.69 -3.08
C ALA A 40 -9.20 -10.39 -2.27
N GLN A 41 -10.22 -10.32 -1.41
CA GLN A 41 -10.42 -9.19 -0.49
C GLN A 41 -9.30 -9.10 0.55
N ALA A 42 -8.86 -10.22 1.12
CA ALA A 42 -7.74 -10.27 2.05
C ALA A 42 -6.42 -9.87 1.37
N ILE A 43 -6.15 -10.36 0.16
CA ILE A 43 -5.00 -9.95 -0.66
C ILE A 43 -5.06 -8.45 -0.94
N THR A 44 -6.24 -7.91 -1.25
CA THR A 44 -6.43 -6.47 -1.44
C THR A 44 -6.01 -5.68 -0.19
N GLN A 45 -6.38 -6.13 1.02
CA GLN A 45 -5.97 -5.46 2.26
C GLN A 45 -4.45 -5.49 2.46
N GLU A 46 -3.78 -6.58 2.11
CA GLU A 46 -2.33 -6.68 2.22
C GLU A 46 -1.60 -5.85 1.15
N VAL A 47 -2.12 -5.78 -0.08
CA VAL A 47 -1.63 -4.87 -1.14
C VAL A 47 -1.76 -3.40 -0.71
N LEU A 48 -2.88 -3.02 -0.10
CA LEU A 48 -3.05 -1.67 0.45
C LEU A 48 -2.08 -1.41 1.59
N SER A 49 -1.85 -2.39 2.46
CA SER A 49 -0.91 -2.26 3.57
C SER A 49 0.52 -1.99 3.09
N LEU A 50 0.94 -2.69 2.02
CA LEU A 50 2.22 -2.49 1.37
C LEU A 50 2.31 -1.10 0.70
N ASN A 51 1.27 -0.68 -0.02
CA ASN A 51 1.22 0.64 -0.64
C ASN A 51 1.26 1.77 0.38
N LEU A 52 0.45 1.68 1.44
CA LEU A 52 0.40 2.67 2.50
C LEU A 52 1.73 2.73 3.27
N PHE A 53 2.43 1.60 3.44
CA PHE A 53 3.80 1.61 3.95
C PHE A 53 4.73 2.47 3.08
N TRP A 54 4.73 2.26 1.76
CA TRP A 54 5.60 3.02 0.86
C TRP A 54 5.23 4.50 0.74
N ILE A 55 3.94 4.85 0.80
CA ILE A 55 3.50 6.24 0.88
C ILE A 55 4.11 6.92 2.11
N PHE A 56 4.04 6.29 3.27
CA PHE A 56 4.59 6.86 4.51
C PHE A 56 6.11 6.93 4.48
N ALA A 57 6.79 5.92 3.94
CA ALA A 57 8.23 5.95 3.72
C ALA A 57 8.63 7.10 2.77
N ALA A 58 7.84 7.35 1.71
CA ALA A 58 8.09 8.44 0.78
C ALA A 58 7.88 9.82 1.44
N ILE A 59 6.86 9.97 2.28
CA ILE A 59 6.64 11.19 3.09
C ILE A 59 7.82 11.43 4.01
N GLU A 60 8.29 10.41 4.72
CA GLU A 60 9.43 10.51 5.63
C GLU A 60 10.73 10.91 4.89
N ALA A 61 10.89 10.46 3.65
CA ALA A 61 12.06 10.75 2.82
C ALA A 61 12.03 12.14 2.15
N HIS A 62 10.86 12.62 1.70
CA HIS A 62 10.76 13.82 0.84
C HIS A 62 10.19 15.05 1.56
N ILE A 63 9.45 14.88 2.65
CA ILE A 63 8.75 15.98 3.33
C ILE A 63 9.50 16.39 4.60
N PRO A 64 9.69 17.70 4.85
CA PRO A 64 10.32 18.18 6.08
C PRO A 64 9.58 17.67 7.34
N GLN A 65 10.34 17.21 8.33
CA GLN A 65 9.82 16.56 9.55
C GLN A 65 8.63 17.29 10.22
N LYS A 66 8.67 18.62 10.28
CA LYS A 66 7.59 19.45 10.87
C LYS A 66 6.24 19.33 10.17
N TYR A 67 6.19 18.83 8.93
CA TYR A 67 4.98 18.68 8.12
C TYR A 67 4.57 17.21 7.91
N GLN A 68 5.45 16.25 8.23
CA GLN A 68 5.19 14.83 8.00
C GLN A 68 3.93 14.33 8.72
N SER A 69 3.72 14.71 9.99
CA SER A 69 2.53 14.30 10.76
C SER A 69 1.24 14.80 10.12
N ALA A 70 1.20 16.09 9.76
CA ALA A 70 0.01 16.69 9.17
C ALA A 70 -0.35 16.06 7.82
N LEU A 71 0.65 15.77 6.97
CA LEU A 71 0.40 15.10 5.69
C LEU A 71 -0.01 13.63 5.89
N SER A 72 0.61 12.94 6.85
CA SER A 72 0.27 11.55 7.19
C SER A 72 -1.17 11.43 7.67
N GLU A 73 -1.63 12.36 8.51
CA GLU A 73 -3.04 12.42 8.96
C GLU A 73 -3.98 12.63 7.78
N LEU A 74 -3.65 13.55 6.86
CA LEU A 74 -4.46 13.78 5.65
C LEU A 74 -4.56 12.54 4.74
N VAL A 75 -3.50 11.72 4.66
CA VAL A 75 -3.52 10.46 3.91
C VAL A 75 -4.46 9.45 4.58
N LEU A 76 -4.42 9.32 5.92
CA LEU A 76 -5.31 8.43 6.66
C LEU A 76 -6.77 8.89 6.55
N ASP A 77 -7.04 10.19 6.67
CA ASP A 77 -8.38 10.76 6.49
C ASP A 77 -8.93 10.47 5.08
N ALA A 78 -8.09 10.62 4.05
CA ALA A 78 -8.47 10.33 2.67
C ALA A 78 -8.75 8.84 2.45
N MET A 79 -7.97 7.95 3.08
CA MET A 79 -8.22 6.52 3.07
C MET A 79 -9.52 6.14 3.77
N GLU A 80 -9.77 6.67 4.96
CA GLU A 80 -10.99 6.43 5.73
C GLU A 80 -12.23 6.85 4.95
N ALA A 81 -12.17 8.01 4.28
CA ALA A 81 -13.27 8.52 3.47
C ALA A 81 -13.61 7.61 2.28
N GLY A 82 -12.62 6.92 1.69
CA GLY A 82 -12.82 5.95 0.61
C GLY A 82 -13.13 4.53 1.07
N TRP A 83 -12.98 4.24 2.36
CA TRP A 83 -13.02 2.88 2.89
C TRP A 83 -14.38 2.21 2.66
N GLY A 84 -14.37 1.02 2.05
CA GLY A 84 -15.57 0.25 1.73
C GLY A 84 -16.48 0.84 0.65
N THR A 85 -16.14 2.00 0.06
CA THR A 85 -16.91 2.61 -1.04
C THR A 85 -16.21 2.43 -2.39
N THR A 86 -14.89 2.64 -2.43
CA THR A 86 -14.07 2.49 -3.64
C THR A 86 -13.27 1.21 -3.62
N VAL A 87 -12.93 0.69 -2.44
CA VAL A 87 -12.03 -0.45 -2.27
C VAL A 87 -12.82 -1.70 -1.87
N PRO A 88 -12.67 -2.84 -2.57
CA PRO A 88 -13.34 -4.09 -2.23
C PRO A 88 -12.60 -4.81 -1.08
N VAL A 89 -12.57 -4.20 0.11
CA VAL A 89 -11.89 -4.70 1.31
C VAL A 89 -12.74 -5.65 2.17
N GLY A 90 -13.90 -6.08 1.68
CA GLY A 90 -14.80 -6.95 2.43
C GLY A 90 -15.42 -6.26 3.66
N PRO A 91 -15.85 -7.01 4.69
CA PRO A 91 -16.56 -6.47 5.84
C PRO A 91 -15.64 -5.80 6.89
N ALA A 92 -14.34 -5.67 6.62
CA ALA A 92 -13.38 -5.12 7.57
C ALA A 92 -13.70 -3.64 7.87
N ALA A 93 -13.82 -3.31 9.15
CA ALA A 93 -13.93 -1.93 9.59
C ALA A 93 -12.58 -1.21 9.43
N TRP A 94 -12.61 0.07 9.05
CA TRP A 94 -11.41 0.91 8.89
C TRP A 94 -10.49 0.84 10.12
N THR A 95 -11.05 0.94 11.32
CA THR A 95 -10.30 0.89 12.58
C THR A 95 -9.62 -0.46 12.84
N ALA A 96 -10.24 -1.57 12.40
CA ALA A 96 -9.63 -2.89 12.51
C ALA A 96 -8.45 -3.01 11.54
N TYR A 97 -8.65 -2.62 10.28
CA TYR A 97 -7.60 -2.58 9.28
C TYR A 97 -6.42 -1.70 9.71
N LEU A 98 -6.67 -0.50 10.25
CA LEU A 98 -5.62 0.42 10.64
C LEU A 98 -4.71 -0.19 11.74
N ASN A 99 -5.26 -0.96 12.67
CA ASN A 99 -4.48 -1.65 13.69
C ASN A 99 -3.59 -2.75 13.10
N GLU A 100 -4.13 -3.52 12.14
CA GLU A 100 -3.36 -4.56 11.43
C GLU A 100 -2.26 -3.94 10.58
N TRP A 101 -2.57 -2.87 9.85
CA TRP A 101 -1.60 -2.11 9.08
C TRP A 101 -0.45 -1.59 9.95
N GLN A 102 -0.71 -1.11 11.17
CA GLN A 102 0.37 -0.69 12.08
C GLN A 102 1.32 -1.85 12.45
N VAL A 103 0.82 -3.08 12.53
CA VAL A 103 1.66 -4.27 12.73
C VAL A 103 2.54 -4.50 11.49
N ARG A 104 1.93 -4.50 10.30
CA ARG A 104 2.64 -4.66 9.01
C ARG A 104 3.70 -3.59 8.81
N ARG A 105 3.35 -2.32 9.04
CA ARG A 105 4.28 -1.18 8.95
C ARG A 105 5.52 -1.41 9.82
N ARG A 106 5.37 -1.89 11.06
CA ARG A 106 6.53 -2.20 11.92
C ARG A 106 7.39 -3.35 11.38
N GLN A 107 6.79 -4.37 10.77
CA GLN A 107 7.53 -5.47 10.14
C GLN A 107 8.35 -4.96 8.95
N TYR A 108 7.72 -4.19 8.05
CA TYR A 108 8.37 -3.63 6.87
C TYR A 108 9.43 -2.57 7.21
N SER A 109 9.20 -1.73 8.23
CA SER A 109 10.20 -0.74 8.68
C SER A 109 11.50 -1.41 9.16
N ARG A 110 11.42 -2.52 9.92
CA ARG A 110 12.62 -3.25 10.37
C ARG A 110 13.46 -3.74 9.20
N LEU A 111 12.80 -4.26 8.16
CA LEU A 111 13.48 -4.71 6.95
C LEU A 111 14.24 -3.55 6.28
N VAL A 112 13.60 -2.40 6.14
CA VAL A 112 14.25 -1.21 5.55
C VAL A 112 15.41 -0.71 6.43
N GLU A 113 15.26 -0.73 7.76
CA GLU A 113 16.34 -0.39 8.70
C GLU A 113 17.54 -1.33 8.59
N GLU A 114 17.30 -2.61 8.27
CA GLU A 114 18.34 -3.62 7.97
C GLU A 114 19.00 -3.42 6.60
N GLY A 115 18.55 -2.42 5.82
CA GLY A 115 19.11 -2.06 4.52
C GLY A 115 18.65 -2.96 3.38
N VAL A 116 17.54 -3.71 3.54
CA VAL A 116 17.04 -4.56 2.45
C VAL A 116 16.38 -3.71 1.35
N SER A 117 16.39 -4.24 0.14
CA SER A 117 15.80 -3.55 -1.02
C SER A 117 14.27 -3.52 -0.96
N PRO A 118 13.61 -2.58 -1.66
CA PRO A 118 12.15 -2.58 -1.80
C PRO A 118 11.58 -3.91 -2.30
N LEU A 119 12.31 -4.60 -3.19
CA LEU A 119 11.95 -5.94 -3.66
C LEU A 119 11.89 -6.97 -2.52
N ALA A 120 12.81 -6.89 -1.55
CA ALA A 120 12.81 -7.81 -0.41
C ALA A 120 11.62 -7.56 0.53
N VAL A 121 11.16 -6.31 0.67
CA VAL A 121 9.93 -6.00 1.39
C VAL A 121 8.71 -6.61 0.69
N SER A 122 8.63 -6.52 -0.65
CA SER A 122 7.56 -7.18 -1.41
C SER A 122 7.63 -8.70 -1.31
N ALA A 123 8.84 -9.28 -1.31
CA ALA A 123 9.02 -10.72 -1.11
C ALA A 123 8.54 -11.16 0.28
N HIS A 124 8.85 -10.39 1.32
CA HIS A 124 8.36 -10.65 2.67
C HIS A 124 6.84 -10.52 2.78
N ALA A 125 6.23 -9.53 2.12
CA ALA A 125 4.78 -9.41 2.06
C ALA A 125 4.13 -10.63 1.39
N ALA A 126 4.72 -11.14 0.29
CA ALA A 126 4.24 -12.35 -0.38
C ALA A 126 4.38 -13.61 0.51
N GLU A 127 5.47 -13.72 1.28
CA GLU A 127 5.68 -14.78 2.28
C GLU A 127 4.62 -14.71 3.39
N LEU A 128 4.32 -13.53 3.94
CA LEU A 128 3.26 -13.37 4.93
C LEU A 128 1.88 -13.78 4.40
N MET A 129 1.56 -13.46 3.14
CA MET A 129 0.29 -13.87 2.53
C MET A 129 0.21 -15.39 2.32
N GLU A 130 1.33 -16.03 1.98
CA GLU A 130 1.44 -17.50 1.93
C GLU A 130 1.23 -18.12 3.31
N GLU A 131 1.93 -17.63 4.34
CA GLU A 131 1.82 -18.12 5.72
C GLU A 131 0.40 -17.99 6.26
N ASN A 132 -0.31 -16.93 5.87
CA ASN A 132 -1.71 -16.69 6.21
C ASN A 132 -2.71 -17.47 5.32
N GLN A 133 -2.23 -18.36 4.45
CA GLN A 133 -3.04 -19.21 3.56
C GLN A 133 -3.92 -18.41 2.58
N LEU A 134 -3.50 -17.19 2.22
CA LEU A 134 -4.17 -16.39 1.20
C LEU A 134 -3.86 -16.91 -0.20
N VAL A 135 -2.68 -17.50 -0.39
CA VAL A 135 -2.23 -18.15 -1.62
C VAL A 135 -1.50 -19.45 -1.29
N LYS A 136 -1.33 -20.34 -2.28
CA LYS A 136 -0.52 -21.55 -2.14
C LYS A 136 0.97 -21.22 -2.27
N GLU A 137 1.84 -22.04 -1.68
CA GLU A 137 3.31 -21.91 -1.82
C GLU A 137 3.77 -21.77 -3.29
N GLN A 138 3.21 -22.59 -4.18
CA GLN A 138 3.52 -22.58 -5.61
C GLN A 138 3.10 -21.28 -6.33
N GLU A 139 2.16 -20.53 -5.77
CA GLU A 139 1.64 -19.26 -6.29
C GLU A 139 2.43 -18.05 -5.75
N ARG A 140 3.27 -18.22 -4.71
CA ARG A 140 4.02 -17.11 -4.08
C ARG A 140 4.83 -16.29 -5.09
N ARG A 141 5.48 -16.95 -6.06
CA ARG A 141 6.28 -16.24 -7.07
C ARG A 141 5.39 -15.34 -7.94
N ASN A 142 4.20 -15.82 -8.29
CA ASN A 142 3.25 -15.06 -9.09
C ASN A 142 2.69 -13.88 -8.27
N LEU A 143 2.44 -14.11 -6.98
CA LEU A 143 2.05 -13.05 -6.05
C LEU A 143 3.13 -11.98 -5.95
N LEU A 144 4.42 -12.34 -5.83
CA LEU A 144 5.51 -11.38 -5.81
C LEU A 144 5.54 -10.50 -7.07
N THR A 145 5.34 -11.09 -8.26
CA THR A 145 5.24 -10.32 -9.51
C THR A 145 4.09 -9.32 -9.44
N LEU A 146 2.91 -9.75 -9.00
CA LEU A 146 1.77 -8.86 -8.80
C LEU A 146 2.08 -7.71 -7.85
N LEU A 147 2.73 -7.98 -6.71
CA LEU A 147 3.08 -6.93 -5.74
C LEU A 147 4.05 -5.90 -6.32
N ILE A 148 4.95 -6.29 -7.21
CA ILE A 148 5.84 -5.36 -7.91
C ILE A 148 5.05 -4.46 -8.86
N ASP A 149 4.09 -5.02 -9.59
CA ASP A 149 3.28 -4.27 -10.56
C ASP A 149 2.26 -3.33 -9.88
N PHE A 150 1.80 -3.68 -8.68
CA PHE A 150 0.75 -2.95 -7.94
C PHE A 150 1.27 -1.94 -6.92
N VAL A 151 2.59 -1.80 -6.78
CA VAL A 151 3.20 -0.90 -5.79
C VAL A 151 4.10 0.11 -6.51
N PRO A 152 3.54 1.25 -6.96
CA PRO A 152 4.28 2.24 -7.73
C PRO A 152 5.12 3.17 -6.82
N VAL A 153 6.17 2.62 -6.19
CA VAL A 153 7.04 3.35 -5.22
C VAL A 153 7.54 4.68 -5.80
N ASP A 154 8.01 4.67 -7.05
CA ASP A 154 8.54 5.88 -7.71
C ASP A 154 7.47 6.97 -7.90
N THR A 155 6.21 6.57 -8.14
CA THR A 155 5.10 7.53 -8.30
C THR A 155 4.81 8.26 -7.00
N TYR A 156 4.92 7.58 -5.86
CA TYR A 156 4.72 8.22 -4.55
C TYR A 156 5.77 9.28 -4.25
N GLY A 157 7.04 9.01 -4.58
CA GLY A 157 8.12 10.00 -4.47
C GLY A 157 7.85 11.22 -5.36
N GLN A 158 7.52 10.98 -6.63
CA GLN A 158 7.27 12.05 -7.61
C GLN A 158 6.09 12.95 -7.20
N LEU A 159 5.00 12.38 -6.67
CA LEU A 159 3.86 13.16 -6.18
C LEU A 159 4.21 14.09 -5.01
N LEU A 160 5.27 13.79 -4.27
CA LEU A 160 5.73 14.57 -3.13
C LEU A 160 6.73 15.67 -3.50
N GLU A 161 7.36 15.60 -4.68
CA GLU A 161 8.28 16.63 -5.18
C GLU A 161 7.57 17.98 -5.42
N ASP A 162 6.29 17.92 -5.80
CA ASP A 162 5.46 19.09 -6.12
C ASP A 162 4.74 19.69 -4.89
N VAL A 163 5.01 19.18 -3.69
CA VAL A 163 4.38 19.65 -2.44
C VAL A 163 5.12 20.87 -1.89
N GLY A 164 4.46 22.04 -1.95
CA GLY A 164 4.99 23.34 -1.52
C GLY A 164 4.54 23.78 -0.13
#